data_AF-A0A227IZH0-F1
#
_entry.id   AF-A0A227IZH0-F1
#
_cell.length_a   1.000
_cell.length_b   1.000
_cell.length_c   1.000
_cell.angle_alpha   90.00
_cell.angle_beta   90.00
_cell.angle_gamma   90.00
#
_symmetry.space_group_name_H-M   'P 1'
#
loop_
_entity.id
_entity.type
_entity.pdbx_description
1 polymer ?
#
loop_
_entity_poly.entity_id
_entity_poly.type
_entity_poly.pdbx_seq_one_letter_code
_entity_poly.pdbx_strand_id
1 'polypeptide(L)'
;SFCCLSVFAGENTKEDDLSHFDTPFLIGDWYLMNPRPEESAENFRAIKLSLGSDYTFSIDIQKKDYSVDHWEGMYNANEDTIVLGLNT
;
A
#
# COMPACT_ATOMS: atom_id res chain seq x y z
N SER A 1 -50.83 -29.22 -20.98
CA SER A 1 -51.09 -27.84 -20.54
C SER A 1 -50.07 -27.48 -19.46
N PHE A 2 -49.16 -26.57 -19.84
CA PHE A 2 -48.21 -25.73 -19.08
C PHE A 2 -47.45 -26.29 -17.86
N CYS A 3 -46.16 -26.61 -18.08
CA CYS A 3 -45.10 -26.51 -17.07
C CYS A 3 -44.70 -25.03 -16.90
N CYS A 4 -44.71 -24.51 -15.68
CA CYS A 4 -44.14 -23.20 -15.35
C CYS A 4 -42.73 -23.41 -14.78
N LEU A 5 -41.70 -23.18 -15.61
CA LEU A 5 -40.32 -23.04 -15.16
C LEU A 5 -40.15 -21.63 -14.57
N SER A 6 -39.87 -21.56 -13.27
CA SER A 6 -39.54 -20.30 -12.60
C SER A 6 -38.03 -20.09 -12.70
N VAL A 7 -37.60 -19.05 -13.42
CA VAL A 7 -36.21 -18.58 -13.42
C VAL A 7 -36.03 -17.75 -12.15
N PHE A 8 -35.21 -18.23 -11.22
CA PHE A 8 -34.65 -17.37 -10.17
C PHE A 8 -33.48 -16.61 -10.79
N ALA A 9 -33.65 -15.30 -10.94
CA ALA A 9 -32.54 -14.41 -11.26
C ALA A 9 -31.57 -14.44 -10.07
N GLY A 10 -30.37 -14.97 -10.29
CA GLY A 10 -29.29 -14.84 -9.31
C GLY A 10 -29.02 -13.35 -9.11
N GLU A 11 -29.17 -12.88 -7.87
CA GLU A 11 -28.66 -11.58 -7.49
C GLU A 11 -27.16 -11.59 -7.74
N ASN A 12 -26.73 -10.81 -8.72
CA ASN A 12 -25.33 -10.58 -9.03
C ASN A 12 -24.74 -9.86 -7.81
N THR A 13 -24.13 -10.61 -6.90
CA THR A 13 -23.41 -10.09 -5.74
C THR A 13 -22.24 -9.27 -6.25
N LYS A 14 -22.44 -7.94 -6.32
CA LYS A 14 -21.43 -6.87 -6.29
C LYS A 14 -20.02 -7.33 -6.66
N GLU A 15 -19.79 -7.48 -7.96
CA GLU A 15 -18.45 -7.41 -8.57
C GLU A 15 -18.09 -5.94 -8.87
N ASP A 16 -18.62 -5.01 -8.09
CA ASP A 16 -18.29 -3.61 -8.14
C ASP A 16 -17.32 -3.36 -6.97
N ASP A 17 -16.21 -2.68 -7.24
CA ASP A 17 -15.31 -2.05 -6.27
C ASP A 17 -14.02 -2.78 -5.84
N LEU A 18 -13.49 -3.68 -6.68
CA LEU A 18 -12.11 -4.19 -6.51
C LEU A 18 -11.05 -3.48 -7.38
N SER A 19 -11.43 -2.46 -8.16
CA SER A 19 -10.48 -1.76 -9.04
C SER A 19 -10.61 -0.24 -9.07
N HIS A 20 -11.31 0.38 -8.11
CA HIS A 20 -11.23 1.83 -7.95
C HIS A 20 -10.05 2.17 -7.05
N PHE A 21 -8.88 2.32 -7.67
CA PHE A 21 -7.80 3.04 -7.01
C PHE A 21 -8.05 4.52 -7.25
N ASP A 22 -8.37 5.26 -6.20
CA ASP A 22 -8.45 6.72 -6.26
C ASP A 22 -7.10 7.33 -6.68
N THR A 23 -5.99 6.64 -6.36
CA THR A 23 -4.62 7.11 -6.60
C THR A 23 -3.70 5.98 -7.12
N PRO A 24 -3.90 5.46 -8.35
CA PRO A 24 -3.17 4.28 -8.84
C PRO A 24 -1.65 4.49 -8.97
N PHE A 25 -1.20 5.75 -9.09
CA PHE A 25 0.21 6.10 -9.19
C PHE A 25 1.02 5.88 -7.91
N LEU A 26 0.38 5.71 -6.75
CA LEU A 26 1.07 5.55 -5.48
C LEU A 26 1.52 4.11 -5.22
N ILE A 27 0.89 3.12 -5.87
CA ILE A 27 1.15 1.70 -5.63
C ILE A 27 2.54 1.30 -6.13
N GLY A 28 3.22 0.47 -5.34
CA GLY A 28 4.52 -0.07 -5.66
C GLY A 28 5.60 0.34 -4.67
N ASP A 29 6.84 0.31 -5.13
CA ASP A 29 8.02 0.54 -4.31
C ASP A 29 8.65 1.90 -4.60
N TRP A 30 8.84 2.68 -3.54
CA TRP A 30 9.49 3.99 -3.54
C TRP A 30 10.80 3.91 -2.79
N TYR A 31 11.85 4.47 -3.38
CA TYR A 31 13.19 4.40 -2.82
C TYR A 31 13.76 5.80 -2.62
N LEU A 32 14.24 6.06 -1.41
CA LEU A 32 15.06 7.23 -1.09
C LEU A 32 16.47 6.75 -0.72
N MET A 33 17.44 7.10 -1.57
CA MET A 33 18.84 6.76 -1.35
C MET A 33 19.57 7.97 -0.80
N ASN A 34 20.36 7.77 0.25
CA ASN A 34 21.30 8.78 0.70
C ASN A 34 22.56 8.71 -0.19
N PRO A 35 22.87 9.75 -0.99
CA PRO A 35 24.01 9.70 -1.90
C PRO A 35 25.36 9.74 -1.17
N ARG A 36 25.38 10.20 0.09
CA ARG A 36 26.59 10.33 0.91
C ARG A 36 26.33 9.87 2.36
N PRO A 37 26.12 8.55 2.58
CA PRO A 37 25.74 8.03 3.89
C PRO A 37 26.80 8.28 4.96
N GLU A 38 28.08 8.30 4.59
CA GLU A 38 29.18 8.51 5.56
C GLU A 38 29.32 9.98 6.00
N GLU A 39 28.92 10.93 5.14
CA GLU A 39 29.06 12.37 5.40
C GLU A 39 27.78 13.03 5.92
N SER A 40 26.62 12.41 5.67
CA SER A 40 25.32 12.96 6.09
C SER A 40 25.17 12.94 7.61
N ALA A 41 24.50 13.94 8.17
CA ALA A 41 24.08 13.92 9.58
C ALA A 41 22.99 12.87 9.87
N GLU A 42 22.21 12.49 8.85
CA GLU A 42 21.11 11.54 8.95
C GLU A 42 21.62 10.09 9.07
N ASN A 43 21.01 9.29 9.94
CA ASN A 43 21.40 7.89 10.16
C ASN A 43 20.68 6.90 9.24
N PHE A 44 20.72 7.12 7.92
CA PHE A 44 20.23 6.13 6.95
C PHE A 44 21.09 6.09 5.68
N ARG A 45 21.14 4.90 5.08
CA ARG A 45 21.70 4.63 3.74
C ARG A 45 20.61 4.63 2.70
N ALA A 46 19.50 3.94 3.00
CA ALA A 46 18.36 3.79 2.11
C ALA A 46 17.07 3.71 2.93
N ILE A 47 16.00 4.24 2.35
CA ILE A 47 14.63 4.04 2.81
C ILE A 47 13.86 3.42 1.66
N LYS A 48 13.15 2.33 1.92
CA LYS A 48 12.17 1.74 1.02
C LYS A 48 10.78 1.92 1.63
N LEU A 49 9.85 2.48 0.86
CA LEU A 49 8.43 2.50 1.17
C LEU A 49 7.70 1.64 0.12
N SER A 50 6.96 0.64 0.57
CA SER A 50 6.06 -0.15 -0.28
C SER A 50 4.61 0.21 0.03
N LEU A 51 3.82 0.45 -1.00
CA LEU A 51 2.37 0.69 -0.92
C LEU A 51 1.64 -0.39 -1.71
N GLY A 52 0.88 -1.23 -1.00
CA GLY A 52 0.09 -2.31 -1.57
C GLY A 52 -1.29 -1.85 -2.04
N SER A 53 -1.83 -2.52 -3.06
CA SER A 53 -3.20 -2.28 -3.54
C SER A 53 -4.30 -2.62 -2.52
N ASP A 54 -3.95 -3.32 -1.46
CA ASP A 54 -4.82 -3.68 -0.34
C ASP A 54 -4.76 -2.68 0.83
N TYR A 55 -4.22 -1.48 0.59
CA TYR A 55 -4.05 -0.42 1.59
C TYR A 55 -3.06 -0.76 2.70
N THR A 56 -2.18 -1.74 2.49
CA THR A 56 -1.05 -2.02 3.40
C THR A 56 0.19 -1.25 2.99
N PHE A 57 1.01 -0.86 3.96
CA PHE A 57 2.34 -0.31 3.69
C PHE A 57 3.42 -1.06 4.46
N SER A 58 4.64 -0.98 3.95
CA SER A 58 5.85 -1.27 4.74
C SER A 58 6.93 -0.22 4.52
N ILE A 59 7.71 0.05 5.56
CA ILE A 59 8.88 0.91 5.52
C ILE A 59 10.07 0.13 6.04
N ASP A 60 11.12 0.04 5.23
CA ASP A 60 12.44 -0.43 5.65
C ASP A 60 13.42 0.75 5.65
N ILE A 61 14.04 1.03 6.79
CA ILE A 61 15.14 2.00 6.90
C ILE A 61 16.43 1.25 7.17
N GLN A 62 17.32 1.21 6.18
CA GLN A 62 18.67 0.71 6.38
C GLN A 62 19.54 1.81 6.99
N LYS A 63 19.99 1.59 8.22
CA LYS A 63 20.89 2.47 8.96
C LYS A 63 22.33 2.37 8.47
N LYS A 64 23.20 3.28 8.91
CA LYS A 64 24.62 3.28 8.53
C LYS A 64 25.38 2.05 9.02
N ASP A 65 24.97 1.50 10.16
CA ASP A 65 25.50 0.26 10.74
C ASP A 65 24.95 -1.01 10.08
N TYR A 66 24.21 -0.87 8.97
CA TYR A 66 23.56 -1.94 8.22
C TYR A 66 22.39 -2.63 8.93
N SER A 67 22.02 -2.20 10.14
CA SER A 67 20.77 -2.65 10.75
C SER A 67 19.57 -2.08 10.00
N VAL A 68 18.45 -2.81 10.06
CA VAL A 68 17.20 -2.42 9.40
C VAL A 68 16.14 -2.23 10.46
N ASP A 69 15.53 -1.04 10.49
CA ASP A 69 14.28 -0.82 11.19
C ASP A 69 13.13 -1.04 10.21
N HIS A 70 12.09 -1.72 10.68
CA HIS A 70 10.95 -2.14 9.88
C HIS A 70 9.64 -1.67 10.52
N TRP A 71 8.76 -1.10 9.71
CA TRP A 71 7.38 -0.77 10.09
C TRP A 71 6.43 -1.26 9.04
N GLU A 72 5.25 -1.70 9.47
CA GLU A 72 4.15 -2.08 8.60
C GLU A 72 2.83 -1.61 9.20
N GLY A 73 1.81 -1.51 8.36
CA GLY A 73 0.49 -1.10 8.81
C GLY A 73 -0.46 -0.83 7.65
N MET A 74 -1.52 -0.10 7.98
CA MET A 74 -2.51 0.34 7.00
C MET A 74 -2.26 1.79 6.64
N TYR A 75 -2.50 2.16 5.38
CA TYR A 75 -2.47 3.55 4.96
C TYR A 75 -3.81 4.01 4.41
N ASN A 76 -4.06 5.30 4.52
CA ASN A 76 -5.12 5.99 3.78
C ASN A 76 -4.45 7.06 2.92
N ALA A 77 -4.94 7.25 1.70
CA ALA A 77 -4.43 8.26 0.79
C ALA A 77 -5.60 9.06 0.19
N ASN A 78 -5.34 10.33 -0.08
CA ASN A 78 -6.17 11.17 -0.93
C ASN A 78 -5.26 11.87 -1.96
N GLU A 79 -5.80 12.81 -2.72
CA GLU A 79 -5.07 13.53 -3.77
C GLU A 79 -3.80 14.24 -3.28
N ASP A 80 -3.78 14.70 -2.03
CA ASP A 80 -2.71 15.55 -1.49
C ASP A 80 -1.82 14.87 -0.45
N THR A 81 -2.35 13.85 0.25
CA THR A 81 -1.75 13.34 1.49
C THR A 81 -1.87 11.83 1.62
N ILE A 82 -0.82 11.23 2.18
CA ILE A 82 -0.79 9.83 2.61
C ILE A 82 -0.65 9.82 4.13
N VAL A 83 -1.54 9.10 4.80
CA VAL A 83 -1.50 8.88 6.25
C VAL A 83 -1.16 7.42 6.51
N LEU A 84 -0.02 7.19 7.18
CA LEU A 84 0.44 5.87 7.57
C LEU A 84 0.00 5.57 9.01
N GLY A 85 -0.91 4.61 9.17
CA GLY A 85 -1.39 4.14 10.45
C GLY A 85 -0.58 2.95 10.95
N LEU A 86 0.04 3.09 12.11
CA LEU A 86 0.73 1.98 12.76
C LEU A 86 -0.30 1.02 13.39
N ASN A 87 -0.15 -0.27 13.15
CA ASN A 87 -0.78 -1.28 14.00
C ASN A 87 -0.01 -1.30 15.33
N THR A 88 -0.59 -0.72 16.39
CA THR A 88 -0.03 -0.75 17.75
C THR A 88 -0.40 -2.02 18.49
#